data_AF-A0A356B0K0-F1
#
_entry.id   AF-A0A356B0K0-F1
#
_cell.length_a   1.000
_cell.length_b   1.000
_cell.length_c   1.000
_cell.angle_alpha   90.00
_cell.angle_beta   90.00
_cell.angle_gamma   90.00
#
_symmetry.space_group_name_H-M   'P 1'
#
loop_
_entity.id
_entity.type
_entity.pdbx_description
1 polymer ?
#
loop_
_entity_poly.entity_id
_entity_poly.type
_entity_poly.pdbx_seq_one_letter_code
_entity_poly.pdbx_strand_id
1 'polypeptide(L)'
;MNIRYPVTCKGEDVLKRLKVSAGDQNIQVALESDSKPLYIPEDHPLIQKLLAAYEKVTGEKGELRSMGGGTYARKLQNRGVAFGGTGYNAHKADEYVIIDELMEHAQICTQAIYELVI
;
A
#
# COMPACT_ATOMS: atom_id res chain seq x y z
N MET A 1 6.48 -11.70 15.54
CA MET A 1 7.29 -11.22 14.38
C MET A 1 6.34 -10.73 13.30
N ASN A 2 6.62 -9.58 12.68
CA ASN A 2 5.80 -9.05 11.57
C ASN A 2 6.63 -9.09 10.28
N ILE A 3 6.17 -9.84 9.28
CA ILE A 3 6.90 -10.05 8.03
C ILE A 3 6.10 -9.47 6.88
N ARG A 4 6.79 -8.73 6.00
CA ARG A 4 6.27 -8.30 4.70
C ARG A 4 6.95 -9.13 3.61
N TYR A 5 6.18 -9.61 2.64
CA TYR A 5 6.70 -10.37 1.50
C TYR A 5 6.12 -9.84 0.18
N PRO A 6 6.89 -9.89 -0.92
CA PRO A 6 6.45 -9.36 -2.22
C PRO A 6 5.43 -10.28 -2.89
N VAL A 7 4.77 -9.79 -3.94
CA VAL A 7 3.78 -10.55 -4.73
C VAL A 7 4.37 -11.81 -5.39
N THR A 8 5.69 -11.86 -5.57
CA THR A 8 6.41 -13.01 -6.13
C THR A 8 6.65 -14.14 -5.13
N CYS A 9 6.21 -13.99 -3.87
CA CYS A 9 6.35 -14.99 -2.81
C CYS A 9 5.00 -15.31 -2.17
N LYS A 10 4.85 -16.55 -1.66
CA LYS A 10 3.68 -16.94 -0.85
C LYS A 10 4.06 -16.93 0.64
N GLY A 11 3.12 -16.52 1.50
CA GLY A 11 3.32 -16.56 2.96
C GLY A 11 3.66 -17.96 3.48
N GLU A 12 3.11 -19.00 2.84
CA GLU A 12 3.40 -20.41 3.15
C GLU A 12 4.88 -20.76 2.96
N ASP A 13 5.53 -20.24 1.91
CA ASP A 13 6.95 -20.50 1.64
C ASP A 13 7.84 -19.85 2.72
N VAL A 14 7.46 -18.65 3.17
CA VAL A 14 8.13 -17.95 4.27
C VAL A 14 7.97 -18.74 5.57
N LEU A 15 6.74 -19.17 5.90
CA LEU A 15 6.47 -19.97 7.08
C LEU A 15 7.26 -21.29 7.09
N LYS A 16 7.32 -21.97 5.94
CA LYS A 16 8.07 -23.21 5.79
C LYS A 16 9.57 -22.99 6.06
N ARG A 17 10.16 -21.93 5.50
CA ARG A 17 11.57 -21.58 5.74
C ARG A 17 11.85 -21.25 7.21
N LEU A 18 10.94 -20.55 7.88
CA LEU A 18 11.07 -20.26 9.31
C LEU A 18 11.03 -21.52 10.17
N LYS A 19 10.11 -22.44 9.86
CA LYS A 19 10.02 -23.74 10.57
C LYS A 19 11.29 -24.58 10.37
N VAL A 20 11.82 -24.62 9.15
CA VAL A 20 13.10 -25.30 8.88
C VAL A 20 14.25 -24.64 9.64
N SER A 21 14.30 -23.31 9.70
CA SER A 21 15.36 -22.59 10.42
C SER A 21 15.26 -22.71 11.94
N ALA A 22 14.05 -22.89 12.49
CA ALA A 22 13.85 -23.12 13.91
C ALA A 22 14.42 -24.49 14.33
N GLY A 23 14.45 -25.48 13.43
CA GLY A 23 15.02 -26.80 13.68
C GLY A 23 14.48 -27.45 14.97
N ASP A 24 15.35 -28.15 15.69
CA ASP A 24 15.02 -28.78 16.98
C ASP A 24 15.23 -27.84 18.19
N GLN A 25 15.26 -26.52 18.00
CA GLN A 25 15.65 -25.55 19.02
C GLN A 25 14.59 -25.30 20.11
N ASN A 26 13.60 -26.18 20.29
CA ASN A 26 12.43 -25.94 21.18
C ASN A 26 11.66 -24.64 20.87
N ILE A 27 11.80 -24.09 19.66
CA ILE A 27 11.08 -22.91 19.18
C ILE A 27 9.87 -23.36 18.36
N GLN A 28 8.66 -22.99 18.79
CA GLN A 28 7.44 -23.23 18.01
C GLN A 28 7.12 -22.04 17.11
N VAL A 29 6.91 -22.32 15.82
CA VAL A 29 6.52 -21.31 14.82
C VAL A 29 5.10 -21.58 14.34
N ALA A 30 4.19 -20.66 14.63
CA ALA A 30 2.79 -20.69 14.19
C ALA A 30 2.46 -19.43 13.38
N LEU A 31 1.57 -19.58 12.39
CA LEU A 31 1.02 -18.46 11.64
C LEU A 31 -0.27 -18.01 12.32
N GLU A 32 -0.28 -16.78 12.82
CA GLU A 32 -1.46 -16.18 13.44
C GLU A 32 -2.42 -15.59 12.40
N SER A 33 -1.88 -14.87 11.42
CA SER A 33 -2.65 -14.28 10.33
C SER A 33 -1.79 -14.08 9.09
N ASP A 34 -2.44 -14.14 7.91
CA ASP A 34 -1.82 -13.80 6.64
C ASP A 34 -2.72 -12.83 5.86
N SER A 35 -2.14 -11.71 5.45
CA SER A 35 -2.76 -10.76 4.53
C SER A 35 -1.96 -10.75 3.24
N LYS A 36 -2.46 -11.48 2.23
CA LYS A 36 -1.81 -11.65 0.94
C LYS A 36 -1.41 -10.29 0.30
N PRO A 37 -0.34 -10.27 -0.52
CA PRO A 37 0.06 -9.10 -1.29
C PRO A 37 -1.08 -8.60 -2.18
N LEU A 38 -1.16 -7.28 -2.34
CA LEU A 38 -2.06 -6.64 -3.29
C LEU A 38 -1.26 -6.17 -4.49
N TYR A 39 -1.75 -6.48 -5.68
CA TYR A 39 -1.17 -6.05 -6.94
C TYR A 39 -2.28 -5.81 -7.95
N ILE A 40 -2.17 -4.70 -8.67
CA ILE A 40 -3.02 -4.34 -9.80
C ILE A 40 -2.06 -3.89 -10.91
N PRO A 41 -2.24 -4.36 -12.17
CA PRO A 41 -1.44 -3.92 -13.31
C PRO A 41 -1.47 -2.40 -13.50
N GLU A 42 -0.36 -1.84 -13.98
CA GLU A 42 -0.23 -0.39 -14.21
C GLU A 42 -1.23 0.16 -15.21
N ASP A 43 -1.57 -0.61 -16.24
CA ASP A 43 -2.49 -0.27 -17.32
C ASP A 43 -3.97 -0.40 -16.91
N HIS A 44 -4.25 -0.84 -15.67
CA HIS A 44 -5.60 -0.99 -15.19
C HIS A 44 -6.34 0.36 -15.17
N PRO A 45 -7.59 0.46 -15.65
CA PRO A 45 -8.32 1.73 -15.78
C PRO A 45 -8.40 2.57 -14.49
N LEU A 46 -8.58 1.91 -13.34
CA LEU A 46 -8.53 2.57 -12.02
C LEU A 46 -7.21 3.32 -11.80
N ILE A 47 -6.07 2.69 -12.11
CA ILE A 47 -4.75 3.26 -11.89
C ILE A 47 -4.55 4.47 -12.80
N GLN A 48 -4.90 4.33 -14.08
CA GLN A 48 -4.78 5.40 -15.07
C GLN A 48 -5.64 6.62 -14.71
N LYS A 49 -6.87 6.42 -14.23
CA LYS A 49 -7.74 7.53 -13.77
C LYS A 49 -7.17 8.26 -12.55
N LEU A 50 -6.63 7.51 -11.59
CA LEU A 50 -6.02 8.10 -10.39
C LEU A 50 -4.72 8.86 -10.71
N LEU A 51 -3.88 8.33 -11.62
CA LEU A 51 -2.72 9.04 -12.13
C LEU A 51 -3.14 10.34 -12.81
N ALA A 52 -4.11 10.30 -13.73
CA ALA A 52 -4.60 11.50 -14.41
C ALA A 52 -5.10 12.58 -13.42
N ALA A 53 -5.77 12.17 -12.34
CA ALA A 53 -6.21 13.10 -11.30
C ALA A 53 -5.04 13.76 -10.55
N TYR A 54 -4.01 12.99 -10.22
CA TYR A 54 -2.78 13.52 -9.63
C TYR A 54 -2.11 14.53 -10.57
N GLU A 55 -1.83 14.12 -11.81
CA GLU A 55 -1.11 14.94 -12.80
C GLU A 55 -1.85 16.23 -13.14
N LYS A 56 -3.19 16.21 -13.12
CA LYS A 56 -4.01 17.39 -13.39
C LYS A 56 -3.97 18.44 -12.29
N VAL A 57 -3.83 18.02 -11.03
CA VAL A 57 -3.76 18.93 -9.88
C VAL A 57 -2.34 19.43 -9.66
N THR A 58 -1.35 18.54 -9.72
CA THR A 58 0.05 18.88 -9.43
C THR A 58 0.80 19.43 -10.64
N GLY A 59 0.37 19.10 -11.86
CA GLY A 59 1.11 19.37 -13.09
C GLY A 59 2.35 18.49 -13.26
N GLU A 60 2.60 17.56 -12.34
CA GLU A 60 3.75 16.66 -12.33
C GLU A 60 3.37 15.27 -12.83
N LYS A 61 4.32 14.56 -13.44
CA LYS A 61 4.10 13.18 -13.88
C LYS A 61 3.92 12.24 -12.69
N GLY A 62 2.87 11.44 -12.71
CA GLY A 62 2.60 10.47 -11.65
C GLY A 62 3.51 9.24 -11.74
N GLU A 63 4.11 8.85 -10.62
CA GLU A 63 4.91 7.63 -10.51
C GLU A 63 4.19 6.56 -9.68
N LEU A 64 4.14 5.34 -10.23
CA LEU A 64 3.62 4.20 -9.49
C LEU A 64 4.67 3.64 -8.53
N ARG A 65 4.26 3.43 -7.28
CA ARG A 65 5.12 2.88 -6.23
C ARG A 65 4.47 1.69 -5.58
N SER A 66 5.30 0.71 -5.22
CA SER A 66 4.91 -0.38 -4.33
C SER A 66 5.45 -0.10 -2.93
N MET A 67 4.67 -0.43 -1.90
CA MET A 67 5.05 -0.23 -0.51
C MET A 67 4.78 -1.47 0.34
N GLY A 68 5.61 -1.69 1.36
CA GLY A 68 5.45 -2.79 2.31
C GLY A 68 4.36 -2.56 3.37
N GLY A 69 3.87 -1.32 3.49
CA GLY A 69 2.80 -0.97 4.43
C GLY A 69 1.47 -1.66 4.07
N GLY A 70 0.66 -1.93 5.09
CA GLY A 70 -0.69 -2.44 4.91
C GLY A 70 -1.67 -1.27 4.78
N THR A 71 -2.58 -1.34 3.80
CA THR A 71 -3.69 -0.39 3.65
C THR A 71 -5.00 -1.14 3.52
N TYR A 72 -6.14 -0.45 3.71
CA TYR A 72 -7.46 -1.05 3.55
C TYR A 72 -7.70 -1.61 2.14
N ALA A 73 -6.95 -1.16 1.13
CA ALA A 73 -6.99 -1.69 -0.22
C ALA A 73 -6.83 -3.22 -0.26
N ARG A 74 -6.04 -3.81 0.65
CA ARG A 74 -5.86 -5.27 0.74
C ARG A 74 -7.16 -6.04 0.98
N LYS A 75 -8.17 -5.42 1.57
CA LYS A 75 -9.49 -6.02 1.79
C LYS A 75 -10.37 -5.99 0.53
N LEU A 76 -10.00 -5.20 -0.47
CA LEU A 76 -10.74 -5.06 -1.72
C LEU A 76 -10.38 -6.12 -2.77
N GLN A 77 -9.63 -7.16 -2.41
CA GLN A 77 -9.32 -8.30 -3.29
C GLN A 77 -8.73 -7.86 -4.65
N ASN A 78 -7.71 -6.99 -4.63
CA ASN A 78 -7.09 -6.40 -5.83
C ASN A 78 -8.05 -5.56 -6.70
N ARG A 79 -9.11 -4.99 -6.12
CA ARG A 79 -10.03 -4.04 -6.80
C ARG A 79 -9.89 -2.60 -6.30
N GLY A 80 -8.87 -2.31 -5.51
CA GLY A 80 -8.58 -0.96 -5.04
C GLY A 80 -7.11 -0.79 -4.70
N VAL A 81 -6.68 0.46 -4.56
CA VAL A 81 -5.31 0.83 -4.22
C VAL A 81 -5.29 1.84 -3.08
N ALA A 82 -4.13 2.02 -2.48
CA ALA A 82 -3.86 3.23 -1.72
C ALA A 82 -3.50 4.34 -2.70
N PHE A 83 -3.98 5.55 -2.46
CA PHE A 83 -3.77 6.71 -3.32
C PHE A 83 -3.55 7.95 -2.46
N GLY A 84 -2.51 8.70 -2.76
CA GLY A 84 -2.11 9.88 -1.97
C GLY A 84 -1.56 9.55 -0.58
N GLY A 85 -1.81 10.46 0.35
CA GLY A 85 -1.23 10.52 1.69
C GLY A 85 -0.15 11.61 1.79
N THR A 86 -0.23 12.42 2.83
CA THR A 86 0.82 13.32 3.31
C THR A 86 0.99 13.11 4.81
N GLY A 87 2.11 13.56 5.36
CA GLY A 87 2.44 13.47 6.77
C GLY A 87 3.83 12.91 7.00
N TYR A 88 4.38 13.25 8.17
CA TYR A 88 5.74 12.94 8.57
C TYR A 88 5.73 12.22 9.90
N ASN A 89 6.72 11.35 10.11
CA ASN A 89 6.87 10.59 11.35
C ASN A 89 5.68 9.68 11.70
N ALA A 90 4.96 9.16 10.70
CA ALA A 90 3.87 8.20 10.93
C ALA A 90 4.31 7.08 11.88
N HIS A 91 3.57 6.89 12.98
CA HIS A 91 3.86 5.95 14.07
C HIS A 91 5.13 6.24 14.90
N LYS A 92 5.62 7.48 14.91
CA LYS A 92 6.75 7.93 15.73
C LYS A 92 6.37 9.16 16.55
N ALA A 93 7.24 9.54 17.50
CA ALA A 93 7.09 10.81 18.22
C ALA A 93 7.11 11.99 17.24
N ASP A 94 6.40 13.06 17.61
CA ASP A 94 6.29 14.28 16.80
C ASP A 94 5.79 14.00 15.37
N GLU A 95 4.70 13.22 15.26
CA GLU A 95 3.94 13.01 14.01
C GLU A 95 3.17 14.28 13.65
N TYR A 96 3.29 14.73 12.40
CA TYR A 96 2.65 15.95 11.93
C TYR A 96 2.38 15.92 10.42
N VAL A 97 1.62 16.90 9.96
CA VAL A 97 1.36 17.17 8.55
C VAL A 97 1.50 18.67 8.27
N ILE A 98 1.95 19.04 7.08
CA ILE A 98 1.98 20.43 6.63
C ILE A 98 0.60 20.79 6.08
N ILE A 99 0.03 21.92 6.52
CA ILE A 99 -1.33 22.30 6.16
C ILE A 99 -1.49 22.43 4.64
N ASP A 100 -0.53 23.08 3.96
CA ASP A 100 -0.60 23.27 2.52
C ASP A 100 -0.59 21.94 1.76
N GLU A 101 0.24 20.98 2.18
CA GLU A 101 0.27 19.63 1.60
C GLU A 101 -1.03 18.86 1.85
N LEU A 102 -1.64 19.04 3.03
CA LEU A 102 -2.93 18.43 3.34
C LEU A 102 -4.04 19.00 2.44
N MET A 103 -4.01 20.31 2.18
CA MET A 103 -4.97 20.98 1.31
C MET A 103 -4.77 20.59 -0.16
N GLU A 104 -3.53 20.48 -0.64
CA GLU A 104 -3.22 19.97 -1.97
C GLU A 104 -3.68 18.51 -2.11
N HIS A 105 -3.41 17.67 -1.12
CA HIS A 105 -3.91 16.29 -1.08
C HIS A 105 -5.44 16.23 -1.17
N ALA A 106 -6.15 17.12 -0.49
CA ALA A 106 -7.61 17.20 -0.59
C ALA A 106 -8.09 17.57 -2.01
N GLN A 107 -7.37 18.44 -2.72
CA GLN A 107 -7.64 18.76 -4.13
C GLN A 107 -7.43 17.52 -5.03
N ILE A 108 -6.33 16.80 -4.83
CA ILE A 108 -6.03 15.54 -5.56
C ILE A 108 -7.13 14.50 -5.33
N CYS A 109 -7.56 14.29 -4.08
CA CYS A 109 -8.66 13.36 -3.78
C CYS A 109 -9.98 13.80 -4.42
N THR A 110 -10.29 15.10 -4.41
CA THR A 110 -11.50 15.64 -5.03
C THR A 110 -11.48 15.41 -6.54
N GLN A 111 -10.36 15.70 -7.20
CA GLN A 111 -10.20 15.45 -8.63
C GLN A 111 -10.30 13.95 -8.94
N ALA A 112 -9.72 13.08 -8.12
CA ALA A 112 -9.82 11.63 -8.30
C ALA A 112 -11.25 11.12 -8.23
N ILE A 113 -12.04 11.58 -7.24
CA ILE A 113 -13.46 11.23 -7.14
C ILE A 113 -14.20 11.68 -8.41
N TYR A 114 -13.92 12.88 -8.92
CA TYR A 114 -14.49 13.38 -10.17
C TYR A 114 -14.14 12.48 -11.37
N GLU A 115 -12.86 12.17 -11.59
CA GLU A 115 -12.40 11.31 -12.70
C GLU A 115 -12.95 9.88 -12.63
N LEU A 116 -13.26 9.37 -11.42
CA LEU A 116 -13.83 8.04 -11.24
C LEU A 116 -15.32 7.94 -11.54
N VAL A 117 -16.07 9.05 -11.39
CA VAL A 117 -17.53 9.07 -11.58
C VAL A 117 -17.93 9.27 -13.05
N ILE A 118 -17.06 9.89 -13.86
CA ILE A 118 -17.25 10.07 -15.30
C ILE A 118 -16.73 8.87 -16.11
#